data_AF-A0A516WE79-F1
#
_entry.id   AF-A0A516WE79-F1
#
_cell.length_a   1.000
_cell.length_b   1.000
_cell.length_c   1.000
_cell.angle_alpha   90.00
_cell.angle_beta   90.00
_cell.angle_gamma   90.00
#
_symmetry.space_group_name_H-M   'P 1'
#
loop_
_entity.id
_entity.type
_entity.pdbx_description
1 polymer ?
#
loop_
_entity_poly.entity_id
_entity_poly.type
_entity_poly.pdbx_seq_one_letter_code
_entity_poly.pdbx_strand_id
1 'polypeptide(L)'
;MLTQHELQRRLPEGWETPTERKQQALQAEFLLERPQDHPLHGMELRVIAYREGNDDILLLHLDTPECVSVVHLTWSRRQEFPSFPKVEFTGTLQAFVEREYRLYGLTADEDAGYASIQGKQA
;
A
#
# COMPACT_ATOMS: atom_id res chain seq x y z
N MET A 1 -3.49 17.58 -9.16
CA MET A 1 -2.68 16.63 -8.35
C MET A 1 -2.95 16.92 -6.89
N LEU A 2 -3.09 15.88 -6.06
CA LEU A 2 -3.22 16.03 -4.60
C LEU A 2 -1.88 16.51 -4.03
N THR A 3 -1.92 17.41 -3.05
CA THR A 3 -0.74 17.74 -2.24
C THR A 3 -0.41 16.57 -1.30
N GLN A 4 0.83 16.52 -0.81
CA GLN A 4 1.26 15.49 0.13
C GLN A 4 0.40 15.46 1.40
N HIS A 5 0.01 16.63 1.92
CA HIS A 5 -0.85 16.74 3.09
C HIS A 5 -2.28 16.23 2.82
N GLU A 6 -2.85 16.53 1.64
CA GLU A 6 -4.16 15.99 1.25
C GLU A 6 -4.12 14.49 1.04
N LEU A 7 -3.03 13.97 0.47
CA LEU A 7 -2.83 12.54 0.31
C LEU A 7 -2.75 11.85 1.67
N GLN A 8 -1.92 12.35 2.60
CA GLN A 8 -1.76 11.76 3.93
C GLN A 8 -3.08 11.62 4.68
N ARG A 9 -3.98 12.60 4.58
CA ARG A 9 -5.31 12.55 5.23
C ARG A 9 -6.26 11.51 4.64
N ARG A 10 -5.98 11.01 3.44
CA ARG A 10 -6.79 9.98 2.76
C ARG A 10 -6.19 8.59 2.92
N LEU A 11 -4.95 8.47 3.38
CA LEU A 11 -4.32 7.18 3.57
C LEU A 11 -4.93 6.47 4.79
N PRO A 12 -5.16 5.14 4.70
CA PRO A 12 -5.55 4.33 5.85
C PRO A 12 -4.49 4.34 6.96
N GLU A 13 -4.86 3.87 8.15
CA GLU A 13 -3.91 3.73 9.26
C GLU A 13 -2.72 2.82 8.87
N GLY A 14 -1.53 3.19 9.34
CA GLY A 14 -0.27 2.50 9.03
C GLY A 14 0.32 2.82 7.66
N TRP A 15 -0.35 3.63 6.84
CA TRP A 15 0.17 4.12 5.57
C TRP A 15 0.69 5.57 5.68
N GLU A 16 1.88 5.79 5.15
CA GLU A 16 2.58 7.06 5.26
C GLU A 16 3.05 7.59 3.90
N THR A 17 2.98 8.92 3.74
CA THR A 17 3.65 9.59 2.64
C THR A 17 5.17 9.62 2.89
N PRO A 18 6.00 9.19 1.92
CA PRO A 18 7.44 9.14 2.12
C PRO A 18 8.06 10.55 2.12
N THR A 19 9.18 10.70 2.84
CA THR A 19 10.12 11.79 2.57
C THR A 19 10.75 11.61 1.19
N GLU A 20 11.30 12.67 0.59
CA GLU A 20 11.94 12.58 -0.73
C GLU A 20 13.00 11.47 -0.81
N ARG A 21 13.88 11.38 0.20
CA ARG A 21 14.91 10.33 0.25
C ARG A 21 14.32 8.93 0.35
N LYS A 22 13.28 8.72 1.16
CA LYS A 22 12.59 7.43 1.30
C LYS A 22 11.89 7.06 -0.02
N GLN A 23 11.25 8.03 -0.66
CA GLN A 23 10.55 7.87 -1.93
C GLN A 23 11.52 7.42 -3.03
N GLN A 24 12.68 8.07 -3.14
CA GLN A 24 13.74 7.67 -4.08
C GLN A 24 14.25 6.26 -3.81
N ALA A 25 14.47 5.90 -2.54
CA ALA A 25 14.95 4.56 -2.17
C ALA A 25 13.93 3.45 -2.51
N LEU A 26 12.65 3.66 -2.18
CA LEU A 26 11.57 2.73 -2.50
C LEU A 26 11.36 2.60 -4.01
N GLN A 27 11.42 3.72 -4.74
CA GLN A 27 11.32 3.72 -6.19
C GLN A 27 12.49 2.93 -6.82
N ALA A 28 13.71 3.12 -6.32
CA ALA A 28 14.88 2.41 -6.79
C ALA A 28 14.78 0.89 -6.54
N GLU A 29 14.31 0.49 -5.36
CA GLU A 29 14.10 -0.93 -5.03
C GLU A 29 13.05 -1.55 -5.95
N PHE A 30 11.87 -0.92 -6.09
CA PHE A 30 10.82 -1.39 -6.98
C PHE A 30 11.31 -1.57 -8.43
N LEU A 31 12.07 -0.60 -8.94
CA LEU A 31 12.61 -0.66 -10.30
C LEU A 31 13.68 -1.76 -10.46
N LEU A 32 14.48 -1.99 -9.42
CA LEU A 32 15.54 -3.01 -9.41
C LEU A 32 14.95 -4.43 -9.36
N GLU A 33 13.91 -4.62 -8.54
CA GLU A 33 13.28 -5.93 -8.36
C GLU A 33 12.38 -6.32 -9.51
N ARG A 34 11.75 -5.35 -10.18
CA ARG A 34 10.73 -5.58 -11.22
C ARG A 34 11.34 -6.18 -12.50
N PRO A 35 11.05 -7.45 -12.84
CA PRO A 35 11.49 -8.04 -14.10
C PRO A 35 10.70 -7.50 -15.31
N GLN A 36 11.19 -7.79 -16.52
CA GLN A 36 10.58 -7.30 -17.77
C GLN A 36 9.19 -7.86 -18.08
N ASP A 37 8.86 -9.02 -17.54
CA ASP A 37 7.57 -9.69 -17.69
C ASP A 37 6.61 -9.40 -16.52
N HIS A 38 7.00 -8.54 -15.59
CA HIS A 38 6.14 -8.08 -14.51
C HIS A 38 4.91 -7.32 -15.06
N PRO A 39 3.70 -7.49 -14.49
CA PRO A 39 2.49 -6.84 -14.98
C PRO A 39 2.54 -5.31 -15.06
N LEU A 40 3.41 -4.70 -14.24
CA LEU A 40 3.65 -3.25 -14.21
C LEU A 40 4.88 -2.81 -15.02
N HIS A 41 5.54 -3.70 -15.76
CA HIS A 41 6.68 -3.33 -16.58
C HIS A 41 6.25 -2.39 -17.72
N GLY A 42 7.08 -1.40 -18.04
CA GLY A 42 6.79 -0.38 -19.06
C GLY A 42 5.79 0.71 -18.65
N MET A 43 5.22 0.66 -17.45
CA MET A 43 4.36 1.71 -16.93
C MET A 43 5.18 2.79 -16.20
N GLU A 44 4.82 4.05 -16.41
CA GLU A 44 5.34 5.21 -15.68
C GLU A 44 4.65 5.32 -14.31
N LEU A 45 5.39 4.97 -13.25
CA LEU A 45 4.86 4.80 -11.90
C LEU A 45 5.65 5.62 -10.88
N ARG A 46 4.95 6.14 -9.88
CA ARG A 46 5.56 6.89 -8.77
C ARG A 46 5.13 6.33 -7.42
N VAL A 47 6.07 6.06 -6.52
CA VAL A 47 5.76 5.79 -5.11
C VAL A 47 5.15 7.04 -4.46
N ILE A 48 3.94 6.90 -3.91
CA ILE A 48 3.20 7.97 -3.24
C ILE A 48 2.90 7.68 -1.77
N ALA A 49 2.94 6.41 -1.35
CA ALA A 49 2.86 6.00 0.04
C ALA A 49 3.59 4.67 0.26
N TYR A 50 3.89 4.36 1.52
CA TYR A 50 4.38 3.05 1.96
C TYR A 50 3.67 2.67 3.25
N ARG A 51 3.61 1.37 3.54
CA ARG A 51 3.09 0.88 4.82
C ARG A 51 4.23 0.72 5.82
N GLU A 52 4.07 1.23 7.02
CA GLU A 52 5.06 0.99 8.07
C GLU A 52 4.91 -0.43 8.64
N GLY A 53 6.04 -1.12 8.83
CA GLY A 53 6.08 -2.48 9.36
C GLY A 53 5.69 -3.59 8.37
N ASN A 54 5.38 -3.25 7.11
CA ASN A 54 5.11 -4.19 6.04
C ASN A 54 5.71 -3.64 4.73
N ASP A 55 6.27 -4.50 3.89
CA ASP A 55 7.05 -4.13 2.71
C ASP A 55 6.19 -3.65 1.52
N ASP A 56 4.99 -3.15 1.81
CA ASP A 56 4.03 -2.67 0.83
C ASP A 56 4.28 -1.20 0.46
N ILE A 57 4.18 -0.91 -0.84
CA ILE A 57 4.21 0.43 -1.40
C ILE A 57 2.95 0.71 -2.22
N LEU A 58 2.54 1.97 -2.26
CA LEU A 58 1.45 2.47 -3.10
C LEU A 58 2.03 3.27 -4.27
N LEU A 59 1.74 2.81 -5.48
CA LEU A 59 2.21 3.39 -6.73
C LEU A 59 1.08 4.14 -7.43
N LEU A 60 1.34 5.38 -7.85
CA LEU A 60 0.47 6.15 -8.76
C LEU A 60 0.85 5.87 -10.21
N HIS A 61 -0.14 5.62 -11.06
CA HIS A 61 0.04 5.52 -12.51
C HIS A 61 0.06 6.92 -13.13
N LEU A 62 1.19 7.34 -13.68
CA LEU A 62 1.35 8.72 -14.16
C LEU A 62 0.54 9.00 -15.44
N ASP A 63 0.33 7.98 -16.28
CA ASP A 63 -0.50 8.07 -17.48
C ASP A 63 -2.00 7.92 -17.18
N THR A 64 -2.35 7.44 -15.99
CA THR A 64 -3.75 7.25 -15.54
C THR A 64 -3.84 7.66 -14.06
N PRO A 65 -3.83 8.98 -13.75
CA PRO A 65 -3.64 9.50 -12.39
C PRO A 65 -4.73 9.14 -11.37
N GLU A 66 -5.86 8.59 -11.82
CA GLU A 66 -6.91 8.01 -10.98
C GLU A 66 -6.58 6.59 -10.50
N CYS A 67 -5.61 5.92 -11.12
CA CYS A 67 -5.22 4.54 -10.87
C CYS A 67 -4.01 4.46 -9.93
N VAL A 68 -4.09 3.54 -8.97
CA VAL A 68 -3.03 3.18 -8.05
C VAL A 68 -2.85 1.67 -8.00
N SER A 69 -1.64 1.22 -7.65
CA SER A 69 -1.35 -0.19 -7.36
C SER A 69 -0.67 -0.33 -6.00
N VAL A 70 -1.04 -1.38 -5.25
CA VAL A 70 -0.28 -1.83 -4.07
C VAL A 70 0.67 -2.92 -4.52
N VAL A 71 1.94 -2.75 -4.18
CA VAL A 71 3.00 -3.72 -4.48
C VAL A 71 3.74 -4.10 -3.22
N HIS A 72 3.92 -5.39 -2.98
CA HIS A 72 4.75 -5.93 -1.90
C HIS A 72 6.17 -6.16 -2.41
N LEU A 73 7.13 -5.40 -1.89
CA LEU A 73 8.56 -5.53 -2.19
C LEU A 73 9.16 -6.75 -1.50
N THR A 74 10.27 -7.28 -2.03
CA THR A 74 10.99 -8.40 -1.38
C THR A 74 12.27 -7.97 -0.68
N TRP A 75 12.75 -6.74 -0.94
CA TRP A 75 14.03 -6.20 -0.50
C TRP A 75 15.25 -7.05 -0.86
N SER A 76 15.12 -7.83 -1.92
CA SER A 76 16.16 -8.74 -2.41
C SER A 76 17.36 -7.99 -2.97
N ARG A 77 17.20 -6.70 -3.31
CA ARG A 77 18.21 -5.85 -3.96
C ARG A 77 18.77 -6.45 -5.25
N ARG A 78 17.96 -7.25 -5.93
CA ARG A 78 18.24 -7.87 -7.23
C ARG A 78 16.93 -8.03 -7.99
N GLN A 79 17.03 -8.26 -9.29
CA GLN A 79 15.86 -8.60 -10.10
C GLN A 79 15.22 -9.90 -9.57
N GLU A 80 13.90 -9.88 -9.42
CA GLU A 80 13.11 -11.01 -8.92
C GLU A 80 12.47 -11.83 -10.05
N PHE A 81 11.79 -12.92 -9.65
CA PHE A 81 10.97 -13.74 -10.55
C PHE A 81 9.70 -13.00 -11.01
N PRO A 82 9.05 -13.42 -12.11
CA PRO A 82 7.99 -12.65 -12.78
C PRO A 82 6.79 -12.24 -11.91
N SER A 83 6.53 -13.01 -10.84
CA SER A 83 5.45 -12.76 -9.87
C SER A 83 5.83 -11.75 -8.77
N PHE A 84 7.06 -11.24 -8.78
CA PHE A 84 7.61 -10.36 -7.77
C PHE A 84 8.26 -9.11 -8.39
N PRO A 85 8.22 -7.96 -7.70
CA PRO A 85 7.49 -7.71 -6.46
C PRO A 85 5.97 -7.86 -6.66
N LYS A 86 5.23 -8.36 -5.66
CA LYS A 86 3.86 -8.87 -5.91
C LYS A 86 2.85 -7.73 -6.00
N VAL A 87 2.04 -7.69 -7.05
CA VAL A 87 0.88 -6.78 -7.14
C VAL A 87 -0.26 -7.32 -6.29
N GLU A 88 -0.58 -6.64 -5.20
CA GLU A 88 -1.66 -7.02 -4.25
C GLU A 88 -3.01 -6.38 -4.60
N PHE A 89 -2.97 -5.25 -5.33
CA PHE A 89 -4.15 -4.49 -5.72
C PHE A 89 -3.84 -3.54 -6.89
N THR A 90 -4.82 -3.33 -7.77
CA THR A 90 -4.83 -2.22 -8.74
C THR A 90 -6.25 -1.68 -8.84
N GLY A 91 -6.42 -0.35 -8.77
CA GLY A 91 -7.72 0.30 -8.82
C GLY A 91 -7.63 1.78 -8.49
N THR A 92 -8.75 2.42 -8.12
CA THR A 92 -8.71 3.83 -7.71
C THR A 92 -8.18 4.00 -6.30
N LEU A 93 -7.70 5.22 -5.96
CA LEU A 93 -7.31 5.55 -4.58
C LEU A 93 -8.47 5.30 -3.58
N GLN A 94 -9.71 5.58 -3.98
CA GLN A 94 -10.89 5.33 -3.16
C GLN A 94 -11.09 3.82 -2.93
N ALA A 95 -10.99 3.00 -3.98
CA ALA A 95 -11.13 1.56 -3.87
C ALA A 95 -10.00 0.92 -3.02
N PHE A 96 -8.79 1.47 -3.09
CA PHE A 96 -7.69 1.10 -2.19
C PHE A 96 -8.06 1.36 -0.72
N VAL A 97 -8.53 2.57 -0.41
CA VAL A 97 -8.92 2.95 0.95
C VAL A 97 -10.03 2.03 1.48
N GLU A 98 -11.06 1.78 0.68
CA GLU A 98 -12.16 0.86 1.03
C GLU A 98 -11.69 -0.58 1.26
N ARG A 99 -10.72 -1.06 0.47
CA ARG A 99 -10.10 -2.38 0.66
C ARG A 99 -9.37 -2.46 1.99
N GLU A 100 -8.54 -1.47 2.33
CA GLU A 100 -7.78 -1.46 3.58
C GLU A 100 -8.71 -1.40 4.80
N TYR A 101 -9.76 -0.59 4.76
CA TYR A 101 -10.78 -0.58 5.81
C TYR A 101 -11.45 -1.93 5.99
N ARG A 102 -11.76 -2.65 4.91
CA ARG A 102 -12.36 -3.98 5.00
C ARG A 102 -11.41 -5.02 5.61
N LEU A 103 -10.12 -4.92 5.32
CA LEU A 103 -9.11 -5.90 5.76
C LEU A 103 -8.62 -5.63 7.20
N TYR A 104 -8.39 -4.37 7.55
CA TYR A 104 -7.73 -3.98 8.80
C TYR A 104 -8.57 -3.03 9.68
N GLY A 105 -9.57 -2.37 9.10
CA GLY A 105 -10.49 -1.51 9.87
C GLY A 105 -11.46 -2.28 10.75
N LEU A 106 -11.72 -3.56 10.47
CA LEU A 106 -12.51 -4.44 11.36
C LEU A 106 -11.68 -4.98 12.54
N THR A 107 -10.35 -5.04 12.41
CA THR A 107 -9.48 -5.57 13.46
C THR A 107 -9.09 -4.53 14.51
N ALA A 108 -9.21 -3.24 14.20
CA ALA A 108 -8.84 -2.16 15.14
C ALA A 108 -9.88 -1.94 16.26
N ASP A 109 -11.16 -2.25 16.02
CA ASP A 109 -12.25 -1.97 16.96
C ASP A 109 -12.75 -3.20 17.76
N GLU A 110 -12.46 -4.45 17.33
CA GLU A 110 -13.00 -5.66 17.99
C GLU A 110 -12.10 -6.29 19.07
N ASP A 111 -10.87 -5.79 19.30
CA ASP A 111 -10.02 -6.26 20.42
C ASP A 111 -10.26 -5.49 21.75
N ALA A 112 -11.13 -4.48 21.76
CA ALA A 112 -11.55 -3.77 22.98
C ALA A 112 -12.89 -4.27 23.57
N GLY A 113 -13.48 -5.34 23.02
CA GLY A 113 -14.88 -5.71 23.29
C GLY A 113 -15.14 -7.04 24.00
N TYR A 114 -14.12 -7.86 24.31
CA TYR A 114 -14.34 -9.21 24.88
C TYR A 114 -14.05 -9.30 26.39
N ALA A 115 -14.66 -8.42 27.19
CA ALA A 115 -14.74 -8.61 28.64
C ALA A 115 -15.94 -7.88 29.25
N SER A 116 -17.18 -8.28 28.92
CA SER A 116 -18.36 -8.16 29.81
C SER A 116 -19.62 -8.74 29.17
N ILE A 117 -19.77 -10.06 29.17
CA ILE A 117 -21.10 -10.70 29.25
C ILE A 117 -20.99 -12.10 29.88
N GLN A 118 -20.78 -12.15 31.19
CA GLN A 118 -21.26 -13.26 32.00
C GLN A 118 -21.81 -12.71 33.32
N GLY A 119 -23.13 -12.80 33.51
CA GLY A 119 -23.74 -12.43 34.78
C GLY A 119 -25.25 -12.26 34.80
N LYS A 120 -25.99 -13.29 34.36
CA LYS A 120 -27.32 -13.74 34.80
C LYS A 120 -28.41 -12.70 35.14
N GLN A 121 -29.47 -12.71 34.32
CA GLN A 121 -30.85 -12.53 34.77
C GLN A 121 -31.26 -13.70 35.68
N ALA A 122 -31.76 -13.39 36.87
CA ALA A 122 -33.00 -13.90 37.49
C ALA A 122 -33.15 -13.27 38.88
#